data_AF-A0A6P0VIV2-F1
#
_entry.id   AF-A0A6P0VIV2-F1
#
_cell.length_a   1.000
_cell.length_b   1.000
_cell.length_c   1.000
_cell.angle_alpha   90.00
_cell.angle_beta   90.00
_cell.angle_gamma   90.00
#
_symmetry.space_group_name_H-M   'P 1'
#
loop_
_entity.id
_entity.type
_entity.pdbx_description
1 polymer ?
#
loop_
_entity_poly.entity_id
_entity_poly.type
_entity_poly.pdbx_seq_one_letter_code
_entity_poly.pdbx_strand_id
1 'polypeptide(L)'
;MSSLRPQNIIDEFCILYEVTSSNGYPGFKRSIHKPLRSRMEKLVQLHPEWQANHYLQYFLGIINDDSQLESERQLAHLHLVAYFDLSRCHFVRQFSQKFPFPTATCIKFFELTTDVLYNREQLKKCLNGYDAQDASGANLKTYLQGVLKNVILDQIKFESSWHLLCNVELSSRRKFNNAQQKLREALLREGIVEPDISRYLFAWQYFVPVYKNNRLHHPNRRNARKWPEPEPPDFAETARDYNTNRFQPDAPLQVSSSPEVMPELIRKWLNICIDALQNSTRIVEIDHDVDGYDQQYNQLDKDWQPLALAEESVDFFQQVDPFFQDEIQRIEHGIEQIRSKIPREVRKAVMPLCYPQELALLVQEQLANKIGVNQGTVARYIANNYKAPLLRILDNLIKEKLGSNTGVWVSKYVEDFLKHRFSNPNPSDLIELALIDAIQNLEKQTQLIIKLHYGQRMTVEEITVYLTKEKLNKSSDVAQVMLAAKQELEEAVITQINTLKINCANFLLKRYYRQVIHDQLLENFRKIELVEQELIRMKFCQKMTEVRIAKIRPNCHVKQAISTCQQQLQNSLMQWSYDTFRISLEPEKEQVSEVVEIWLKTLYAVEL
;
A
#
# COMPACT_ATOMS: atom_id res chain seq x y z
N MET A 1 -22.48 -4.69 -46.42
CA MET A 1 -21.19 -4.39 -45.75
C MET A 1 -20.28 -3.42 -46.54
N SER A 2 -20.69 -2.85 -47.69
CA SER A 2 -19.84 -1.99 -48.53
C SER A 2 -19.88 -0.48 -48.21
N SER A 3 -20.84 0.02 -47.40
CA SER A 3 -20.97 1.45 -47.11
C SER A 3 -20.09 1.97 -45.95
N LEU A 4 -19.45 1.09 -45.17
CA LEU A 4 -18.64 1.48 -44.00
C LEU A 4 -17.18 1.83 -44.34
N ARG A 5 -16.62 1.27 -45.43
CA ARG A 5 -15.23 1.52 -45.83
C ARG A 5 -14.95 2.98 -46.25
N PRO A 6 -15.79 3.62 -47.09
CA PRO A 6 -15.56 5.01 -47.50
C PRO A 6 -15.57 5.98 -46.33
N GLN A 7 -16.47 5.76 -45.36
CA GLN A 7 -16.61 6.64 -44.19
C GLN A 7 -15.39 6.56 -43.27
N ASN A 8 -14.85 5.36 -43.02
CA ASN A 8 -13.66 5.19 -42.19
C ASN A 8 -12.43 5.92 -42.75
N ILE A 9 -12.23 5.89 -44.07
CA ILE A 9 -11.10 6.60 -44.72
C ILE A 9 -11.32 8.13 -44.64
N ILE A 10 -12.56 8.60 -44.82
CA ILE A 10 -12.89 10.02 -44.68
C ILE A 10 -12.59 10.51 -43.26
N ASP A 11 -12.99 9.74 -42.25
CA ASP A 11 -12.81 10.10 -40.84
C ASP A 11 -11.31 10.12 -40.44
N GLU A 12 -10.49 9.20 -40.98
CA GLU A 12 -9.04 9.17 -40.72
C GLU A 12 -8.31 10.43 -41.21
N PHE A 13 -8.73 11.06 -42.32
CA PHE A 13 -8.01 12.20 -42.92
C PHE A 13 -8.68 13.56 -42.68
N CYS A 14 -9.77 13.64 -41.92
CA CYS A 14 -10.54 14.88 -41.73
C CYS A 14 -10.68 15.33 -40.26
N ILE A 15 -10.39 14.46 -39.29
CA ILE A 15 -10.56 14.75 -37.87
C ILE A 15 -9.27 15.36 -37.29
N LEU A 16 -9.38 16.58 -36.76
CA LEU A 16 -8.33 17.28 -36.03
C LEU A 16 -8.81 17.54 -34.59
N TYR A 17 -7.96 17.22 -33.62
CA TYR A 17 -8.22 17.31 -32.19
C TYR A 17 -7.54 18.57 -31.60
N GLU A 18 -8.28 19.43 -30.86
CA GLU A 18 -7.81 20.64 -30.15
C GLU A 18 -7.98 20.54 -28.64
N VAL A 19 -7.01 20.94 -27.82
CA VAL A 19 -7.17 20.95 -26.35
C VAL A 19 -8.38 21.79 -25.92
N THR A 20 -9.40 21.17 -25.29
CA THR A 20 -10.49 21.91 -24.64
C THR A 20 -10.30 21.96 -23.13
N SER A 21 -10.54 23.13 -22.54
CA SER A 21 -10.30 23.43 -21.12
C SER A 21 -11.25 22.73 -20.14
N SER A 22 -12.30 22.06 -20.63
CA SER A 22 -13.40 21.61 -19.76
C SER A 22 -13.33 20.16 -19.30
N ASN A 23 -12.50 19.27 -19.89
CA ASN A 23 -12.38 17.87 -19.43
C ASN A 23 -11.05 17.17 -19.78
N GLY A 24 -10.02 17.92 -20.19
CA GLY A 24 -8.72 17.32 -20.57
C GLY A 24 -8.74 16.49 -21.87
N TYR A 25 -9.87 16.49 -22.59
CA TYR A 25 -9.98 15.90 -23.92
C TYR A 25 -9.91 16.99 -24.98
N PRO A 26 -9.23 16.74 -26.09
CA PRO A 26 -9.27 17.67 -27.18
C PRO A 26 -10.60 17.60 -27.98
N GLY A 27 -11.29 18.74 -28.14
CA GLY A 27 -12.48 18.91 -28.98
C GLY A 27 -12.13 19.27 -30.43
N PHE A 28 -13.11 19.23 -31.34
CA PHE A 28 -12.87 19.35 -32.79
C PHE A 28 -12.72 20.81 -33.29
N LYS A 29 -11.76 21.10 -34.21
CA LYS A 29 -11.74 22.33 -35.02
C LYS A 29 -12.92 22.36 -36.00
N ARG A 30 -14.05 22.94 -35.60
CA ARG A 30 -15.26 23.00 -36.45
C ARG A 30 -15.10 23.83 -37.74
N SER A 31 -14.17 24.79 -37.78
CA SER A 31 -13.99 25.71 -38.93
C SER A 31 -13.28 25.09 -40.14
N ILE A 32 -12.40 24.10 -39.94
CA ILE A 32 -11.57 23.48 -40.99
C ILE A 32 -12.14 22.14 -41.46
N HIS A 33 -13.04 21.54 -40.68
CA HIS A 33 -13.60 20.21 -40.96
C HIS A 33 -14.44 20.14 -42.25
N LYS A 34 -15.23 21.17 -42.56
CA LYS A 34 -16.07 21.21 -43.78
C LYS A 34 -15.26 21.15 -45.09
N PRO A 35 -14.21 21.98 -45.29
CA PRO A 35 -13.39 21.92 -46.50
C PRO A 35 -12.58 20.63 -46.61
N LEU A 36 -12.02 20.11 -45.51
CA LEU A 36 -11.30 18.82 -45.52
C LEU A 36 -12.22 17.66 -45.91
N ARG A 37 -13.40 17.58 -45.27
CA ARG A 37 -14.37 16.52 -45.55
C ARG A 37 -14.89 16.54 -46.98
N SER A 38 -15.26 17.72 -47.49
CA SER A 38 -15.76 17.84 -48.87
C SER A 38 -14.71 17.42 -49.91
N ARG A 39 -13.43 17.70 -49.64
CA ARG A 39 -12.32 17.28 -50.50
C ARG A 39 -12.10 15.78 -50.43
N MET A 40 -12.13 15.21 -49.24
CA MET A 40 -11.93 13.77 -49.05
C MET A 40 -13.10 12.96 -49.65
N GLU A 41 -14.34 13.41 -49.50
CA GLU A 41 -15.52 12.79 -50.12
C GLU A 41 -15.41 12.77 -51.65
N LYS A 42 -14.91 13.85 -52.28
CA LYS A 42 -14.64 13.88 -53.73
C LYS A 42 -13.52 12.93 -54.13
N LEU A 43 -12.42 12.88 -53.37
CA LEU A 43 -11.30 11.99 -53.66
C LEU A 43 -11.68 10.51 -53.53
N VAL A 44 -12.46 10.15 -52.50
CA VAL A 44 -12.96 8.79 -52.31
C VAL A 44 -13.98 8.39 -53.37
N GLN A 45 -14.77 9.34 -53.89
CA GLN A 45 -15.66 9.11 -55.04
C GLN A 45 -14.89 8.87 -56.34
N LEU A 46 -13.78 9.58 -56.54
CA LEU A 46 -12.93 9.44 -57.74
C LEU A 46 -12.07 8.16 -57.70
N HIS A 47 -11.65 7.73 -56.51
CA HIS A 47 -10.75 6.59 -56.31
C HIS A 47 -11.25 5.63 -55.21
N PRO A 48 -12.40 4.96 -55.42
CA PRO A 48 -12.99 4.06 -54.42
C PRO A 48 -12.11 2.85 -54.08
N GLU A 49 -11.16 2.49 -54.94
CA GLU A 49 -10.22 1.38 -54.78
C GLU A 49 -9.00 1.71 -53.89
N TRP A 50 -8.75 2.98 -53.61
CA TRP A 50 -7.58 3.39 -52.84
C TRP A 50 -7.69 3.00 -51.36
N GLN A 51 -6.56 2.55 -50.81
CA GLN A 51 -6.37 2.33 -49.37
C GLN A 51 -5.66 3.53 -48.74
N ALA A 52 -5.65 3.63 -47.39
CA ALA A 52 -5.05 4.75 -46.65
C ALA A 52 -3.62 5.12 -47.10
N ASN A 53 -2.78 4.13 -47.43
CA ASN A 53 -1.41 4.36 -47.92
C ASN A 53 -1.36 5.10 -49.27
N HIS A 54 -2.35 4.89 -50.15
CA HIS A 54 -2.43 5.56 -51.44
C HIS A 54 -2.79 7.05 -51.26
N TYR A 55 -3.74 7.35 -50.36
CA TYR A 55 -4.07 8.73 -49.99
C TYR A 55 -2.91 9.46 -49.30
N LEU A 56 -2.20 8.75 -48.43
CA LEU A 56 -0.99 9.26 -47.78
C LEU A 56 0.09 9.63 -48.80
N GLN A 57 0.38 8.75 -49.77
CA GLN A 57 1.34 9.00 -50.85
C GLN A 57 0.90 10.17 -51.74
N TYR A 58 -0.40 10.27 -52.02
CA TYR A 58 -0.98 11.39 -52.77
C TYR A 58 -0.75 12.74 -52.07
N PHE A 59 -1.06 12.84 -50.78
CA PHE A 59 -0.85 14.08 -50.02
C PHE A 59 0.63 14.41 -49.79
N LEU A 60 1.48 13.39 -49.60
CA LEU A 60 2.93 13.56 -49.55
C LEU A 60 3.49 14.13 -50.86
N GLY A 61 3.00 13.63 -52.01
CA GLY A 61 3.37 14.14 -53.33
C GLY A 61 3.04 15.63 -53.48
N ILE A 62 1.84 16.06 -53.04
CA ILE A 62 1.41 17.47 -53.12
C ILE A 62 2.23 18.37 -52.20
N ILE A 63 2.62 17.93 -51.00
CA ILE A 63 3.45 18.75 -50.08
C ILE A 63 4.87 18.94 -50.62
N ASN A 64 5.40 17.92 -51.31
CA ASN A 64 6.75 17.92 -51.85
C ASN A 64 6.88 18.61 -53.21
N ASP A 65 5.77 18.79 -53.94
CA ASP A 65 5.74 19.47 -55.23
C ASP A 65 5.56 20.99 -55.06
N ASP A 66 6.65 21.74 -55.26
CA ASP A 66 6.65 23.20 -55.16
C ASP A 66 5.89 23.89 -56.31
N SER A 67 5.45 23.17 -57.34
CA SER A 67 4.63 23.71 -58.43
C SER A 67 3.13 23.78 -58.09
N GLN A 68 2.70 23.15 -56.99
CA GLN A 68 1.31 23.18 -56.51
C GLN A 68 0.95 24.52 -55.85
N LEU A 69 -0.31 24.92 -55.97
CA LEU A 69 -0.84 26.11 -55.30
C LEU A 69 -0.67 26.01 -53.77
N GLU A 70 -0.27 27.10 -53.12
CA GLU A 70 -0.01 27.12 -51.67
C GLU A 70 -1.22 26.68 -50.83
N SER A 71 -2.43 26.99 -51.28
CA SER A 71 -3.68 26.52 -50.67
C SER A 71 -3.83 24.99 -50.73
N GLU A 72 -3.38 24.37 -51.82
CA GLU A 72 -3.42 22.92 -52.03
C GLU A 72 -2.40 22.22 -51.12
N ARG A 73 -1.20 22.79 -51.01
CA ARG A 73 -0.15 22.32 -50.10
C ARG A 73 -0.58 22.40 -48.64
N GLN A 74 -1.27 23.49 -48.27
CA GLN A 74 -1.80 23.66 -46.92
C GLN A 74 -2.91 22.66 -46.58
N LEU A 75 -3.80 22.37 -47.52
CA LEU A 75 -4.84 21.34 -47.33
C LEU A 75 -4.25 19.94 -47.25
N ALA A 76 -3.29 19.61 -48.11
CA ALA A 76 -2.57 18.33 -48.06
C ALA A 76 -1.85 18.13 -46.72
N HIS A 77 -1.20 19.18 -46.21
CA HIS A 77 -0.58 19.17 -44.87
C HIS A 77 -1.59 18.89 -43.77
N LEU A 78 -2.75 19.55 -43.78
CA LEU A 78 -3.78 19.33 -42.77
C LEU A 78 -4.40 17.92 -42.83
N HIS A 79 -4.53 17.33 -44.02
CA HIS A 79 -4.94 15.93 -44.17
C HIS A 79 -3.93 14.96 -43.55
N LEU A 80 -2.63 15.22 -43.72
CA LEU A 80 -1.60 14.41 -43.06
C LEU A 80 -1.61 14.59 -41.55
N VAL A 81 -1.79 15.82 -41.05
CA VAL A 81 -1.91 16.05 -39.60
C VAL A 81 -3.10 15.28 -39.04
N ALA A 82 -4.26 15.33 -39.69
CA ALA A 82 -5.46 14.58 -39.27
C ALA A 82 -5.20 13.07 -39.21
N TYR A 83 -4.53 12.52 -40.22
CA TYR A 83 -4.16 11.11 -40.28
C TYR A 83 -3.31 10.63 -39.08
N PHE A 84 -2.42 11.49 -38.59
CA PHE A 84 -1.55 11.18 -37.46
C PHE A 84 -2.12 11.55 -36.09
N ASP A 85 -3.16 12.38 -36.05
CA ASP A 85 -3.58 13.07 -34.83
C ASP A 85 -4.11 12.10 -33.77
N LEU A 86 -4.93 11.12 -34.17
CA LEU A 86 -5.45 10.09 -33.28
C LEU A 86 -4.32 9.25 -32.67
N SER A 87 -3.38 8.80 -33.50
CA SER A 87 -2.22 8.01 -33.05
C SER A 87 -1.29 8.79 -32.13
N ARG A 88 -1.15 10.10 -32.37
CA ARG A 88 -0.46 11.03 -31.46
C ARG A 88 -1.19 11.14 -30.12
N CYS A 89 -2.51 11.33 -30.11
CA CYS A 89 -3.29 11.45 -28.87
C CYS A 89 -3.12 10.20 -27.98
N HIS A 90 -3.22 9.01 -28.57
CA HIS A 90 -3.01 7.75 -27.85
C HIS A 90 -1.58 7.63 -27.31
N PHE A 91 -0.58 7.94 -28.14
CA PHE A 91 0.82 7.91 -27.73
C PHE A 91 1.11 8.88 -26.58
N VAL A 92 0.72 10.14 -26.69
CA VAL A 92 0.96 11.16 -25.67
C VAL A 92 0.31 10.77 -24.34
N ARG A 93 -0.91 10.23 -24.37
CA ARG A 93 -1.61 9.74 -23.17
C ARG A 93 -0.88 8.58 -22.51
N GLN A 94 -0.46 7.58 -23.29
CA GLN A 94 0.25 6.42 -22.77
C GLN A 94 1.64 6.81 -22.24
N PHE A 95 2.31 7.73 -22.93
CA PHE A 95 3.64 8.17 -22.57
C PHE A 95 3.62 9.09 -21.34
N SER A 96 2.63 9.98 -21.19
CA SER A 96 2.51 10.87 -20.03
C SER A 96 2.20 10.16 -18.72
N GLN A 97 1.57 8.97 -18.77
CA GLN A 97 1.34 8.12 -17.58
C GLN A 97 2.65 7.67 -16.91
N LYS A 98 3.77 7.69 -17.64
CA LYS A 98 5.10 7.36 -17.11
C LYS A 98 5.72 8.49 -16.30
N PHE A 99 5.07 9.66 -16.22
CA PHE A 99 5.58 10.85 -15.54
C PHE A 99 4.66 11.29 -14.40
N PRO A 100 5.20 11.96 -13.36
CA PRO A 100 4.38 12.58 -12.33
C PRO A 100 3.45 13.66 -12.94
N PHE A 101 2.26 13.81 -12.37
CA PHE A 101 1.17 14.67 -12.87
C PHE A 101 0.74 14.38 -14.32
N PRO A 102 0.18 13.19 -14.60
CA PRO A 102 -0.08 12.72 -15.97
C PRO A 102 -0.93 13.67 -16.81
N THR A 103 -1.88 14.38 -16.20
CA THR A 103 -2.77 15.33 -16.90
C THR A 103 -2.04 16.59 -17.37
N ALA A 104 -1.24 17.21 -16.52
CA ALA A 104 -0.46 18.41 -16.88
C ALA A 104 0.65 18.05 -17.89
N THR A 105 1.28 16.90 -17.70
CA THR A 105 2.30 16.37 -18.60
C THR A 105 1.71 15.98 -19.96
N CYS A 106 0.49 15.43 -19.99
CA CYS A 106 -0.24 15.13 -21.23
C CYS A 106 -0.44 16.41 -22.07
N ILE A 107 -0.91 17.50 -21.44
CA ILE A 107 -1.12 18.79 -22.13
C ILE A 107 0.21 19.30 -22.69
N LYS A 108 1.27 19.31 -21.88
CA LYS A 108 2.61 19.74 -22.31
C LYS A 108 3.13 18.92 -23.49
N PHE A 109 3.03 17.59 -23.43
CA PHE A 109 3.48 16.72 -24.52
C PHE A 109 2.62 16.89 -25.78
N PHE A 110 1.32 17.15 -25.61
CA PHE A 110 0.43 17.45 -26.72
C PHE A 110 0.80 18.76 -27.41
N GLU A 111 1.12 19.81 -26.66
CA GLU A 111 1.62 21.09 -27.22
C GLU A 111 2.93 20.88 -27.98
N LEU A 112 3.91 20.22 -27.36
CA LEU A 112 5.21 19.95 -27.99
C LEU A 112 5.10 19.18 -29.30
N THR A 113 4.24 18.17 -29.33
CA THR A 113 4.01 17.39 -30.55
C THR A 113 3.14 18.14 -31.56
N THR A 114 2.33 19.12 -31.12
CA THR A 114 1.57 20.01 -32.02
C THR A 114 2.51 20.89 -32.82
N ASP A 115 3.50 21.50 -32.18
CA ASP A 115 4.47 22.38 -32.85
C ASP A 115 5.21 21.66 -33.97
N VAL A 116 5.52 20.37 -33.78
CA VAL A 116 6.18 19.53 -34.79
C VAL A 116 5.25 19.19 -35.95
N LEU A 117 4.03 18.74 -35.68
CA LEU A 117 3.11 18.29 -36.74
C LEU A 117 2.52 19.46 -37.53
N TYR A 118 2.22 20.58 -36.88
CA TYR A 118 1.63 21.76 -37.53
C TYR A 118 2.68 22.66 -38.20
N ASN A 119 3.98 22.38 -38.04
CA ASN A 119 5.02 22.98 -38.85
C ASN A 119 5.29 22.12 -40.09
N ARG A 120 4.92 22.63 -41.27
CA ARG A 120 5.03 21.89 -42.54
C ARG A 120 6.46 21.41 -42.83
N GLU A 121 7.47 22.24 -42.57
CA GLU A 121 8.88 21.89 -42.82
C GLU A 121 9.38 20.82 -41.85
N GLN A 122 8.97 20.88 -40.59
CA GLN A 122 9.34 19.86 -39.61
C GLN A 122 8.66 18.53 -39.90
N LEU A 123 7.38 18.54 -40.25
CA LEU A 123 6.66 17.35 -40.68
C LEU A 123 7.28 16.74 -41.94
N LYS A 124 7.61 17.57 -42.95
CA LYS A 124 8.32 17.12 -44.17
C LYS A 124 9.66 16.49 -43.84
N LYS A 125 10.45 17.08 -42.94
CA LYS A 125 11.71 16.52 -42.45
C LYS A 125 11.51 15.16 -41.76
N CYS A 126 10.47 15.01 -40.94
CA CYS A 126 10.15 13.74 -40.28
C CYS A 126 9.77 12.67 -41.32
N LEU A 127 8.93 13.01 -42.29
CA LEU A 127 8.41 12.06 -43.28
C LEU A 127 9.46 11.65 -44.33
N ASN A 128 10.37 12.56 -44.72
CA ASN A 128 11.46 12.25 -45.64
C ASN A 128 12.52 11.30 -45.03
N GLY A 129 12.56 11.17 -43.70
CA GLY A 129 13.42 10.22 -42.99
C GLY A 129 12.84 8.81 -42.88
N TYR A 130 11.66 8.56 -43.44
CA TYR A 130 10.99 7.26 -43.42
C TYR A 130 11.33 6.47 -44.69
N ASP A 131 11.98 5.32 -44.54
CA ASP A 131 12.19 4.36 -45.62
C ASP A 131 11.18 3.21 -45.51
N ALA A 132 10.30 3.08 -46.51
CA ALA A 132 9.28 2.05 -46.56
C ALA A 132 9.80 0.70 -47.08
N GLN A 133 11.04 0.62 -47.59
CA GLN A 133 11.63 -0.59 -48.15
C GLN A 133 12.46 -1.40 -47.15
N ASP A 134 12.66 -0.90 -45.93
CA ASP A 134 13.42 -1.61 -44.91
C ASP A 134 12.61 -2.78 -44.34
N ALA A 135 13.15 -4.00 -44.39
CA ALA A 135 12.37 -5.24 -44.19
C ALA A 135 11.85 -5.46 -42.75
N SER A 136 12.33 -4.66 -41.78
CA SER A 136 11.83 -4.56 -40.40
C SER A 136 11.06 -3.27 -40.12
N GLY A 137 10.69 -2.52 -41.16
CA GLY A 137 10.15 -1.15 -41.06
C GLY A 137 8.84 -1.08 -40.29
N ALA A 138 8.83 -0.33 -39.19
CA ALA A 138 7.62 0.01 -38.47
C ALA A 138 6.63 0.72 -39.41
N ASN A 139 5.31 0.53 -39.21
CA ASN A 139 4.33 1.32 -39.95
C ASN A 139 4.57 2.83 -39.70
N LEU A 140 4.19 3.68 -40.66
CA LEU A 140 4.51 5.11 -40.59
C LEU A 140 4.00 5.80 -39.31
N LYS A 141 2.85 5.36 -38.77
CA LYS A 141 2.30 5.87 -37.51
C LYS A 141 3.23 5.54 -36.33
N THR A 142 3.75 4.32 -36.26
CA THR A 142 4.71 3.88 -35.23
C THR A 142 6.07 4.55 -35.39
N TYR A 143 6.56 4.73 -36.62
CA TYR A 143 7.78 5.50 -36.88
C TYR A 143 7.63 6.94 -36.34
N LEU A 144 6.53 7.61 -36.68
CA LEU A 144 6.28 8.97 -36.24
C LEU A 144 6.15 9.07 -34.71
N GLN A 145 5.52 8.09 -34.06
CA GLN A 145 5.50 8.02 -32.58
C GLN A 145 6.92 7.93 -32.00
N GLY A 146 7.83 7.17 -32.61
CA GLY A 146 9.25 7.12 -32.24
C GLY A 146 9.95 8.48 -32.38
N VAL A 147 9.71 9.18 -33.49
CA VAL A 147 10.25 10.54 -33.70
C VAL A 147 9.70 11.52 -32.65
N LEU A 148 8.39 11.52 -32.41
CA LEU A 148 7.75 12.38 -31.40
C LEU A 148 8.24 12.06 -29.99
N LYS A 149 8.48 10.79 -29.66
CA LYS A 149 9.11 10.37 -28.39
C LYS A 149 10.48 11.02 -28.23
N ASN A 150 11.31 11.00 -29.26
CA ASN A 150 12.64 11.62 -29.22
C ASN A 150 12.56 13.14 -29.06
N VAL A 151 11.62 13.81 -29.76
CA VAL A 151 11.39 15.25 -29.56
C VAL A 151 10.99 15.56 -28.11
N ILE A 152 10.06 14.77 -27.56
CA ILE A 152 9.64 14.92 -26.17
C ILE A 152 10.84 14.71 -25.24
N LEU A 153 11.62 13.63 -25.42
CA LEU A 153 12.79 13.32 -24.59
C LEU A 153 13.90 14.38 -24.67
N ASP A 154 14.18 14.91 -25.86
CA ASP A 154 15.20 15.95 -26.05
C ASP A 154 14.78 17.28 -25.42
N GLN A 155 13.48 17.59 -25.40
CA GLN A 155 12.97 18.76 -24.68
C GLN A 155 12.78 18.50 -23.17
N ILE A 156 12.74 17.24 -22.76
CA ILE A 156 12.64 16.82 -21.36
C ILE A 156 14.00 16.75 -20.66
N LYS A 157 15.14 16.70 -21.37
CA LYS A 157 16.49 16.71 -20.75
C LYS A 157 16.57 17.80 -19.66
N PHE A 158 16.49 17.31 -18.43
CA PHE A 158 16.01 17.94 -17.20
C PHE A 158 17.01 18.99 -16.68
N GLU A 159 16.60 20.13 -16.10
CA GLU A 159 15.94 20.28 -14.79
C GLU A 159 16.76 19.58 -13.68
N SER A 160 17.39 20.39 -12.82
CA SER A 160 18.23 19.97 -11.70
C SER A 160 17.65 18.77 -10.91
N SER A 161 18.50 17.83 -10.49
CA SER A 161 18.12 16.59 -9.78
C SER A 161 17.35 16.85 -8.48
N TRP A 162 17.50 18.05 -7.92
CA TRP A 162 16.77 18.57 -6.77
C TRP A 162 15.25 18.62 -6.96
N HIS A 163 14.74 18.63 -8.20
CA HIS A 163 13.30 18.54 -8.45
C HIS A 163 12.71 17.22 -7.92
N LEU A 164 13.45 16.11 -7.94
CA LEU A 164 12.99 14.81 -7.44
C LEU A 164 12.67 14.87 -5.94
N LEU A 165 13.48 15.63 -5.22
CA LEU A 165 13.43 15.76 -3.77
C LEU A 165 12.44 16.86 -3.33
N CYS A 166 12.36 17.97 -4.07
CA CYS A 166 11.61 19.16 -3.67
C CYS A 166 10.27 19.37 -4.40
N ASN A 167 9.93 18.57 -5.42
CA ASN A 167 8.62 18.65 -6.10
C ASN A 167 7.49 17.98 -5.28
N VAL A 168 7.27 18.49 -4.08
CA VAL A 168 6.26 18.00 -3.12
C VAL A 168 5.31 19.11 -2.69
N GLU A 169 4.03 18.79 -2.54
CA GLU A 169 3.02 19.80 -2.19
C GLU A 169 2.96 20.02 -0.68
N LEU A 170 3.48 21.17 -0.22
CA LEU A 170 3.53 21.52 1.20
C LEU A 170 2.15 21.82 1.82
N SER A 171 1.18 22.26 1.00
CA SER A 171 -0.17 22.59 1.46
C SER A 171 -1.03 21.36 1.80
N SER A 172 -0.60 20.16 1.37
CA SER A 172 -1.34 18.93 1.61
C SER A 172 -0.51 17.95 2.44
N ARG A 173 -0.85 17.81 3.73
CA ARG A 173 -0.21 16.86 4.65
C ARG A 173 -0.20 15.43 4.10
N ARG A 174 -1.30 15.00 3.46
CA ARG A 174 -1.39 13.68 2.82
C ARG A 174 -0.37 13.51 1.70
N LYS A 175 -0.23 14.51 0.81
CA LYS A 175 0.72 14.43 -0.31
C LYS A 175 2.16 14.49 0.17
N PHE A 176 2.45 15.30 1.19
CA PHE A 176 3.75 15.38 1.82
C PHE A 176 4.16 14.05 2.46
N ASN A 177 3.28 13.44 3.26
CA ASN A 177 3.51 12.12 3.88
C ASN A 177 3.70 11.02 2.82
N ASN A 178 2.92 11.04 1.73
CA ASN A 178 3.11 10.09 0.64
C ASN A 178 4.49 10.23 -0.03
N ALA A 179 5.00 11.44 -0.16
CA ALA A 179 6.33 11.67 -0.71
C ALA A 179 7.44 11.23 0.26
N GLN A 180 7.26 11.48 1.56
CA GLN A 180 8.15 11.00 2.61
C GLN A 180 8.24 9.46 2.62
N GLN A 181 7.09 8.79 2.48
CA GLN A 181 7.02 7.33 2.41
C GLN A 181 7.76 6.78 1.18
N LYS A 182 7.57 7.40 0.01
CA LYS A 182 8.30 7.02 -1.21
C LYS A 182 9.81 7.17 -1.06
N LEU A 183 10.26 8.26 -0.44
CA LEU A 183 11.68 8.47 -0.16
C LEU A 183 12.22 7.42 0.82
N ARG A 184 11.45 7.09 1.87
CA ARG A 184 11.81 6.02 2.81
C ARG A 184 12.00 4.68 2.10
N GLU A 185 11.07 4.31 1.23
CA GLU A 185 11.14 3.07 0.45
C GLU A 185 12.34 3.06 -0.50
N ALA A 186 12.64 4.19 -1.15
CA ALA A 186 13.80 4.32 -2.02
C ALA A 186 15.12 4.14 -1.24
N LEU A 187 15.25 4.77 -0.07
CA LEU A 187 16.41 4.63 0.80
C LEU A 187 16.60 3.18 1.28
N LEU A 188 15.51 2.49 1.62
CA LEU A 188 15.55 1.08 2.01
C LEU A 188 16.03 0.16 0.86
N ARG A 189 15.62 0.43 -0.38
CA ARG A 189 16.07 -0.34 -1.56
C ARG A 189 17.56 -0.19 -1.82
N GLU A 190 18.13 0.97 -1.51
CA GLU A 190 19.57 1.22 -1.57
C GLU A 190 20.34 0.64 -0.36
N GLY A 191 19.67 -0.09 0.53
CA GLY A 191 20.29 -0.73 1.69
C GLY A 191 20.60 0.23 2.85
N ILE A 192 20.07 1.45 2.82
CA ILE A 192 20.19 2.40 3.94
C ILE A 192 19.21 1.95 5.03
N VAL A 193 19.67 1.90 6.27
CA VAL A 193 18.89 1.44 7.43
C VAL A 193 18.80 2.53 8.52
N GLU A 194 17.99 2.29 9.54
CA GLU A 194 17.97 3.16 10.74
C GLU A 194 19.32 3.10 11.47
N PRO A 195 19.80 4.21 12.06
CA PRO A 195 19.10 5.49 12.31
C PRO A 195 19.17 6.51 11.16
N ASP A 196 19.88 6.19 10.08
CA ASP A 196 20.19 7.16 9.02
C ASP A 196 18.97 7.57 8.20
N ILE A 197 18.04 6.65 7.95
CA ILE A 197 16.75 6.98 7.33
C ILE A 197 16.05 8.11 8.09
N SER A 198 15.86 7.96 9.40
CA SER A 198 15.17 8.97 10.21
C SER A 198 15.86 10.34 10.17
N ARG A 199 17.20 10.35 10.19
CA ARG A 199 18.00 11.59 10.07
C ARG A 199 17.81 12.25 8.71
N TYR A 200 17.85 11.47 7.64
CA TYR A 200 17.77 11.99 6.28
C TYR A 200 16.37 12.53 5.98
N LEU A 201 15.32 11.82 6.42
CA LEU A 201 13.94 12.27 6.29
C LEU A 201 13.67 13.54 7.11
N PHE A 202 14.23 13.66 8.31
CA PHE A 202 14.08 14.85 9.14
C PHE A 202 14.80 16.05 8.50
N ALA A 203 16.04 15.88 8.02
CA ALA A 203 16.74 16.91 7.26
C ALA A 203 15.98 17.34 5.99
N TRP A 204 15.44 16.37 5.26
CA TRP A 204 14.61 16.61 4.09
C TRP A 204 13.38 17.47 4.41
N GLN A 205 12.70 17.19 5.53
CA GLN A 205 11.50 17.91 5.94
C GLN A 205 11.74 19.42 6.14
N TYR A 206 12.90 19.82 6.69
CA TYR A 206 13.28 21.22 6.84
C TYR A 206 13.89 21.82 5.57
N PHE A 207 14.59 21.03 4.78
CA PHE A 207 15.21 21.51 3.55
C PHE A 207 14.19 21.95 2.50
N VAL A 208 13.09 21.20 2.32
CA VAL A 208 12.13 21.47 1.25
C VAL A 208 11.49 22.87 1.35
N PRO A 209 10.98 23.32 2.51
CA PRO A 209 10.48 24.69 2.67
C PRO A 209 11.55 25.76 2.43
N VAL A 210 12.76 25.59 2.99
CA VAL A 210 13.88 26.53 2.84
C VAL A 210 14.23 26.70 1.36
N TYR A 211 14.47 25.60 0.66
CA TYR A 211 14.79 25.61 -0.76
C TYR A 211 13.67 26.25 -1.60
N LYS A 212 12.41 25.90 -1.33
CA LYS A 212 11.26 26.48 -2.05
C LYS A 212 11.18 27.99 -1.89
N ASN A 213 11.34 28.49 -0.68
CA ASN A 213 11.25 29.93 -0.38
C ASN A 213 12.44 30.68 -0.98
N ASN A 214 13.66 30.19 -0.77
CA ASN A 214 14.88 30.87 -1.18
C ASN A 214 15.11 30.82 -2.70
N ARG A 215 14.67 29.74 -3.37
CA ARG A 215 15.06 29.46 -4.77
C ARG A 215 13.91 29.44 -5.76
N LEU A 216 12.70 29.02 -5.35
CA LEU A 216 11.58 28.86 -6.27
C LEU A 216 10.58 30.01 -6.19
N HIS A 217 10.27 30.47 -4.99
CA HIS A 217 9.30 31.52 -4.72
C HIS A 217 9.94 32.90 -4.50
N HIS A 218 11.24 33.03 -4.71
CA HIS A 218 11.95 34.29 -4.51
C HIS A 218 11.43 35.41 -5.44
N PRO A 219 11.07 36.59 -4.91
CA PRO A 219 10.35 37.64 -5.67
C PRO A 219 11.12 38.20 -6.87
N ASN A 220 12.46 38.11 -6.86
CA ASN A 220 13.32 38.62 -7.94
C ASN A 220 13.46 37.66 -9.14
N ARG A 221 12.73 36.54 -9.17
CA ARG A 221 12.92 35.50 -10.17
C ARG A 221 12.04 35.68 -11.41
N ARG A 222 12.67 35.96 -12.56
CA ARG A 222 11.98 36.19 -13.86
C ARG A 222 11.62 34.91 -14.64
N ASN A 223 12.23 33.75 -14.34
CA ASN A 223 12.01 32.49 -15.06
C ASN A 223 11.58 31.35 -14.11
N ALA A 224 10.27 31.11 -13.99
CA ALA A 224 9.68 30.09 -13.10
C ALA A 224 9.91 28.62 -13.53
N ARG A 225 10.57 28.37 -14.68
CA ARG A 225 10.60 27.05 -15.32
C ARG A 225 11.83 26.16 -15.03
N LYS A 226 12.86 26.64 -14.33
CA LYS A 226 14.10 25.86 -14.06
C LYS A 226 14.35 25.65 -12.57
N TRP A 227 14.53 24.44 -12.08
CA TRP A 227 14.94 24.21 -10.69
C TRP A 227 16.43 24.59 -10.53
N PRO A 228 16.79 25.65 -9.78
CA PRO A 228 18.19 26.03 -9.61
C PRO A 228 18.87 25.12 -8.58
N GLU A 229 20.19 25.00 -8.65
CA GLU A 229 20.96 24.32 -7.60
C GLU A 229 20.82 25.08 -6.26
N PRO A 230 20.73 24.37 -5.12
CA PRO A 230 20.80 25.00 -3.81
C PRO A 230 22.18 25.60 -3.57
N GLU A 231 22.25 26.71 -2.84
CA GLU A 231 23.50 27.35 -2.46
C GLU A 231 23.87 27.03 -0.99
N PRO A 232 25.13 27.25 -0.59
CA PRO A 232 25.56 27.09 0.81
C PRO A 232 24.62 27.68 1.89
N PRO A 233 24.02 28.88 1.73
CA PRO A 233 23.07 29.40 2.73
C PRO A 233 21.82 28.53 2.92
N ASP A 234 21.33 27.82 1.90
CA ASP A 234 20.13 26.98 2.03
C ASP A 234 20.41 25.79 2.97
N PHE A 235 21.61 25.21 2.86
CA PHE A 235 22.05 24.14 3.76
C PHE A 235 22.36 24.65 5.17
N ALA A 236 22.87 25.88 5.30
CA ALA A 236 23.15 26.49 6.59
C ALA A 236 21.87 26.81 7.37
N GLU A 237 20.85 27.34 6.69
CA GLU A 237 19.53 27.57 7.25
C GLU A 237 18.85 26.25 7.64
N THR A 238 18.89 25.25 6.74
CA THR A 238 18.36 23.90 7.04
C THR A 238 19.04 23.25 8.24
N ALA A 239 20.38 23.35 8.35
CA ALA A 239 21.13 22.80 9.48
C ALA A 239 20.72 23.48 10.80
N ARG A 240 20.52 24.81 10.78
CA ARG A 240 20.01 25.55 11.93
C ARG A 240 18.64 25.04 12.33
N ASP A 241 17.70 24.95 11.39
CA ASP A 241 16.34 24.48 11.65
C ASP A 241 16.32 23.03 12.15
N TYR A 242 17.15 22.16 11.57
CA TYR A 242 17.34 20.79 12.04
C TYR A 242 17.79 20.76 13.50
N ASN A 243 18.85 21.50 13.84
CA ASN A 243 19.44 21.48 15.18
C ASN A 243 18.55 22.14 16.24
N THR A 244 17.76 23.14 15.86
CA THR A 244 16.75 23.75 16.74
C THR A 244 15.59 22.80 17.01
N ASN A 245 15.16 22.04 16.00
CA ASN A 245 13.96 21.21 16.11
C ASN A 245 14.22 19.75 16.51
N ARG A 246 15.46 19.27 16.49
CA ARG A 246 15.79 17.87 16.82
C ARG A 246 15.38 17.42 18.23
N PHE A 247 15.09 18.35 19.14
CA PHE A 247 14.62 18.06 20.51
C PHE A 247 13.12 18.29 20.71
N GLN A 248 12.37 18.65 19.65
CA GLN A 248 10.91 18.77 19.74
C GLN A 248 10.28 17.42 20.09
N PRO A 249 9.07 17.41 20.69
CA PRO A 249 8.42 16.17 21.12
C PRO A 249 8.17 15.17 19.98
N ASP A 250 7.88 15.68 18.79
CA ASP A 250 7.62 14.91 17.57
C ASP A 250 8.88 14.47 16.82
N ALA A 251 10.06 14.92 17.26
CA ALA A 251 11.33 14.52 16.64
C ALA A 251 11.69 13.06 17.00
N PRO A 252 12.08 12.22 16.02
CA PRO A 252 12.52 10.84 16.27
C PRO A 252 13.70 10.77 17.24
N LEU A 253 13.78 9.72 18.06
CA LEU A 253 14.88 9.54 19.03
C LEU A 253 16.25 9.44 18.33
N GLN A 254 16.28 8.83 17.15
CA GLN A 254 17.44 8.73 16.26
C GLN A 254 18.01 10.11 15.89
N VAL A 255 17.13 11.11 15.74
CA VAL A 255 17.47 12.49 15.40
C VAL A 255 17.94 13.24 16.65
N SER A 256 17.21 13.12 17.77
CA SER A 256 17.57 13.76 19.04
C SER A 256 18.89 13.27 19.62
N SER A 257 19.28 12.03 19.30
CA SER A 257 20.55 11.42 19.75
C SER A 257 21.75 11.79 18.88
N SER A 258 21.54 12.45 17.74
CA SER A 258 22.62 12.79 16.82
C SER A 258 23.34 14.06 17.27
N PRO A 259 24.67 14.17 17.09
CA PRO A 259 25.40 15.41 17.37
C PRO A 259 24.90 16.55 16.47
N GLU A 260 25.32 17.78 16.78
CA GLU A 260 24.94 18.95 15.99
C GLU A 260 25.36 18.77 14.53
N VAL A 261 24.40 18.94 13.62
CA VAL A 261 24.60 18.65 12.19
C VAL A 261 25.11 19.90 11.49
N MET A 262 26.21 19.74 10.76
CA MET A 262 26.81 20.80 9.95
C MET A 262 26.18 20.87 8.54
N PRO A 263 26.20 22.04 7.87
CA PRO A 263 25.58 22.23 6.55
C PRO A 263 26.09 21.24 5.48
N GLU A 264 27.36 20.87 5.53
CA GLU A 264 27.99 19.92 4.61
C GLU A 264 27.40 18.52 4.74
N LEU A 265 27.01 18.14 5.97
CA LEU A 265 26.42 16.85 6.25
C LEU A 265 24.96 16.80 5.78
N ILE A 266 24.19 17.89 5.96
CA ILE A 266 22.85 18.04 5.36
C ILE A 266 22.94 17.86 3.83
N ARG A 267 23.88 18.56 3.18
CA ARG A 267 24.09 18.43 1.73
C ARG A 267 24.39 16.98 1.33
N LYS A 268 25.26 16.30 2.07
CA LYS A 268 25.59 14.89 1.81
C LYS A 268 24.35 13.99 1.93
N TRP A 269 23.56 14.14 2.98
CA TRP A 269 22.35 13.34 3.19
C TRP A 269 21.31 13.56 2.09
N LEU A 270 21.10 14.81 1.67
CA LEU A 270 20.13 15.12 0.62
C LEU A 270 20.57 14.59 -0.75
N ASN A 271 21.88 14.58 -1.05
CA ASN A 271 22.39 13.93 -2.26
C ASN A 271 22.16 12.42 -2.24
N ILE A 272 22.36 11.75 -1.10
CA ILE A 272 22.04 10.33 -0.94
C ILE A 272 20.55 10.07 -1.20
N CYS A 273 19.67 10.95 -0.70
CA CYS A 273 18.23 10.87 -0.99
C CYS A 273 17.91 11.02 -2.49
N ILE A 274 18.60 11.92 -3.19
CA ILE A 274 18.46 12.11 -4.64
C ILE A 274 18.90 10.85 -5.38
N ASP A 275 20.07 10.30 -5.05
CA ASP A 275 20.61 9.10 -5.68
C ASP A 275 19.66 7.91 -5.51
N ALA A 276 19.12 7.72 -4.30
CA ALA A 276 18.13 6.68 -4.03
C ALA A 276 16.85 6.84 -4.87
N LEU A 277 16.33 8.07 -4.99
CA LEU A 277 15.15 8.34 -5.81
C LEU A 277 15.43 8.12 -7.32
N GLN A 278 16.62 8.49 -7.80
CA GLN A 278 17.03 8.27 -9.19
C GLN A 278 17.15 6.78 -9.51
N ASN A 279 17.73 5.99 -8.62
CA ASN A 279 17.84 4.55 -8.80
C ASN A 279 16.46 3.87 -8.69
N SER A 280 15.57 4.34 -7.83
CA SER A 280 14.20 3.81 -7.71
C SER A 280 13.31 4.03 -8.94
N THR A 281 13.61 5.05 -9.75
CA THR A 281 12.86 5.39 -10.98
C THR A 281 13.42 4.69 -12.22
N ARG A 282 14.64 4.13 -12.14
CA ARG A 282 15.16 3.17 -13.12
C ARG A 282 14.54 1.79 -12.86
N ILE A 283 13.33 1.58 -13.36
CA ILE A 283 12.77 0.22 -13.42
C ILE A 283 13.52 -0.55 -14.50
N VAL A 284 14.07 -1.69 -14.07
CA VAL A 284 14.55 -2.83 -14.87
C VAL A 284 13.61 -3.08 -16.05
N GLU A 285 14.13 -3.03 -17.27
CA GLU A 285 13.43 -3.51 -18.46
C GLU A 285 13.09 -4.98 -18.25
N ILE A 286 11.81 -5.26 -17.92
CA ILE A 286 11.26 -6.60 -18.04
C ILE A 286 11.01 -6.79 -19.53
N ASP A 287 11.78 -7.70 -20.12
CA ASP A 287 11.72 -8.09 -21.51
C ASP A 287 10.26 -8.39 -21.90
N HIS A 288 9.76 -7.67 -22.90
CA HIS A 288 8.40 -7.81 -23.41
C HIS A 288 8.40 -8.89 -24.49
N ASP A 289 8.62 -10.14 -24.08
CA ASP A 289 8.28 -11.27 -24.94
C ASP A 289 6.78 -11.52 -24.89
N VAL A 290 6.20 -11.49 -26.08
CA VAL A 290 4.79 -11.57 -26.41
C VAL A 290 4.30 -12.98 -26.12
N ASP A 291 3.46 -13.15 -25.07
CA ASP A 291 2.43 -14.20 -24.89
C ASP A 291 1.93 -14.37 -23.42
N GLY A 292 2.26 -13.47 -22.50
CA GLY A 292 1.88 -13.59 -21.08
C GLY A 292 0.54 -12.99 -20.62
N TYR A 293 -0.39 -12.64 -21.51
CA TYR A 293 -1.56 -11.82 -21.13
C TYR A 293 -2.63 -12.54 -20.27
N ASP A 294 -2.59 -13.87 -20.15
CA ASP A 294 -3.56 -14.64 -19.36
C ASP A 294 -3.02 -15.15 -18.00
N GLN A 295 -1.75 -14.87 -17.64
CA GLN A 295 -1.19 -15.27 -16.34
C GLN A 295 -1.09 -14.14 -15.30
N GLN A 296 -1.17 -12.87 -15.72
CA GLN A 296 -0.95 -11.73 -14.81
C GLN A 296 -2.14 -11.32 -13.95
N TYR A 297 -3.35 -11.79 -14.22
CA TYR A 297 -4.46 -11.63 -13.27
C TYR A 297 -4.40 -12.61 -12.09
N ASN A 298 -3.52 -13.62 -12.14
CA ASN A 298 -3.32 -14.57 -11.03
C ASN A 298 -2.07 -14.26 -10.17
N GLN A 299 -1.31 -13.20 -10.49
CA GLN A 299 -0.09 -12.83 -9.75
C GLN A 299 -0.18 -11.48 -9.01
N LEU A 300 -1.20 -10.66 -9.28
CA LEU A 300 -1.45 -9.41 -8.54
C LEU A 300 -2.18 -9.59 -7.20
N ASP A 301 -2.42 -10.83 -6.79
CA ASP A 301 -3.01 -11.20 -5.48
C ASP A 301 -1.99 -11.90 -4.56
N LYS A 302 -0.69 -11.90 -4.92
CA LYS A 302 0.40 -12.53 -4.14
C LYS A 302 1.30 -11.58 -3.35
N ASP A 303 1.00 -10.27 -3.35
CA ASP A 303 1.77 -9.26 -2.60
C ASP A 303 1.01 -8.66 -1.40
N TRP A 304 0.13 -9.45 -0.79
CA TRP A 304 0.04 -9.44 0.67
C TRP A 304 0.85 -10.62 1.19
N GLN A 305 2.18 -10.53 1.07
CA GLN A 305 3.01 -11.19 2.07
C GLN A 305 2.55 -10.60 3.41
N PRO A 306 2.14 -11.43 4.39
CA PRO A 306 2.19 -10.97 5.76
C PRO A 306 3.60 -10.44 5.95
N LEU A 307 3.72 -9.15 6.28
CA LEU A 307 4.90 -8.61 6.94
C LEU A 307 5.48 -9.73 7.78
N ALA A 308 6.71 -10.12 7.50
CA ALA A 308 7.41 -11.22 8.17
C ALA A 308 7.24 -11.11 9.69
N LEU A 309 6.17 -11.71 10.20
CA LEU A 309 6.02 -12.09 11.59
C LEU A 309 6.89 -13.33 11.67
N ALA A 310 8.17 -13.04 11.91
CA ALA A 310 9.29 -13.90 12.21
C ALA A 310 9.00 -15.41 12.20
N GLU A 311 9.85 -16.17 11.50
CA GLU A 311 10.00 -17.61 11.70
C GLU A 311 10.16 -17.97 13.21
N GLU A 312 10.65 -17.05 14.04
CA GLU A 312 10.70 -17.16 15.51
C GLU A 312 9.32 -17.23 16.20
N SER A 313 8.28 -16.62 15.61
CA SER A 313 6.93 -16.60 16.20
C SER A 313 6.26 -17.97 16.15
N VAL A 314 6.55 -18.78 15.12
CA VAL A 314 6.00 -20.13 14.95
C VAL A 314 6.54 -21.08 16.03
N ASP A 315 7.82 -20.93 16.39
CA ASP A 315 8.48 -21.78 17.39
C ASP A 315 7.95 -21.53 18.82
N PHE A 316 7.74 -20.27 19.23
CA PHE A 316 7.17 -19.96 20.54
C PHE A 316 5.75 -20.54 20.71
N PHE A 317 4.88 -20.38 19.71
CA PHE A 317 3.53 -20.93 19.79
C PHE A 317 3.53 -22.46 19.80
N GLN A 318 4.42 -23.13 19.06
CA GLN A 318 4.55 -24.58 19.11
C GLN A 318 4.98 -25.10 20.49
N GLN A 319 5.84 -24.37 21.20
CA GLN A 319 6.27 -24.74 22.56
C GLN A 319 5.19 -24.50 23.61
N VAL A 320 4.34 -23.50 23.41
CA VAL A 320 3.33 -23.05 24.39
C VAL A 320 1.99 -23.77 24.21
N ASP A 321 1.63 -24.14 22.98
CA ASP A 321 0.33 -24.76 22.63
C ASP A 321 0.00 -26.02 23.47
N PRO A 322 0.93 -26.95 23.75
CA PRO A 322 0.62 -28.15 24.55
C PRO A 322 0.15 -27.82 25.97
N PHE A 323 0.84 -26.89 26.66
CA PHE A 323 0.47 -26.48 28.02
C PHE A 323 -0.92 -25.84 28.07
N PHE A 324 -1.29 -25.13 27.01
CA PHE A 324 -2.58 -24.47 26.89
C PHE A 324 -3.69 -25.45 26.59
N GLN A 325 -3.47 -26.39 25.66
CA GLN A 325 -4.42 -27.44 25.36
C GLN A 325 -4.70 -28.31 26.60
N ASP A 326 -3.66 -28.67 27.35
CA ASP A 326 -3.79 -29.41 28.60
C ASP A 326 -4.68 -28.67 29.61
N GLU A 327 -4.49 -27.35 29.78
CA GLU A 327 -5.31 -26.58 30.71
C GLU A 327 -6.75 -26.42 30.22
N ILE A 328 -6.97 -26.18 28.93
CA ILE A 328 -8.32 -26.13 28.36
C ILE A 328 -9.03 -27.46 28.59
N GLN A 329 -8.37 -28.60 28.35
CA GLN A 329 -8.93 -29.92 28.61
C GLN A 329 -9.23 -30.15 30.09
N ARG A 330 -8.37 -29.69 31.01
CA ARG A 330 -8.64 -29.74 32.46
C ARG A 330 -9.88 -28.93 32.83
N ILE A 331 -10.01 -27.71 32.29
CA ILE A 331 -11.18 -26.86 32.50
C ILE A 331 -12.45 -27.55 31.97
N GLU A 332 -12.38 -28.11 30.76
CA GLU A 332 -13.50 -28.81 30.12
C GLU A 332 -13.92 -30.07 30.88
N HIS A 333 -12.97 -30.81 31.47
CA HIS A 333 -13.25 -31.97 32.33
C HIS A 333 -13.88 -31.56 33.67
N GLY A 334 -13.46 -30.43 34.25
CA GLY A 334 -13.98 -29.89 35.52
C GLY A 334 -15.23 -29.00 35.38
N ILE A 335 -15.75 -28.78 34.18
CA ILE A 335 -16.71 -27.71 33.86
C ILE A 335 -18.04 -27.80 34.64
N GLU A 336 -18.45 -29.02 35.00
CA GLU A 336 -19.68 -29.29 35.74
C GLU A 336 -19.58 -28.87 37.21
N GLN A 337 -18.36 -28.88 37.76
CA GLN A 337 -18.08 -28.52 39.15
C GLN A 337 -18.00 -26.99 39.35
N ILE A 338 -17.89 -26.22 38.27
CA ILE A 338 -17.82 -24.76 38.32
C ILE A 338 -19.10 -24.17 38.93
N ARG A 339 -18.95 -23.31 39.94
CA ARG A 339 -20.05 -22.54 40.50
C ARG A 339 -20.39 -21.38 39.55
N SER A 340 -21.48 -21.52 38.80
CA SER A 340 -21.94 -20.53 37.82
C SER A 340 -23.47 -20.48 37.77
N LYS A 341 -24.01 -19.31 37.41
CA LYS A 341 -25.43 -19.14 37.09
C LYS A 341 -25.82 -19.75 35.74
N ILE A 342 -24.84 -20.13 34.92
CA ILE A 342 -25.07 -20.86 33.66
C ILE A 342 -25.49 -22.30 34.01
N PRO A 343 -26.63 -22.80 33.48
CA PRO A 343 -27.10 -24.16 33.71
C PRO A 343 -26.05 -25.20 33.33
N ARG A 344 -25.92 -26.27 34.13
CA ARG A 344 -24.84 -27.27 33.98
C ARG A 344 -24.78 -27.88 32.58
N GLU A 345 -25.95 -28.20 32.03
CA GLU A 345 -26.13 -28.87 30.73
C GLU A 345 -25.56 -28.07 29.55
N VAL A 346 -25.55 -26.74 29.64
CA VAL A 346 -25.18 -25.84 28.52
C VAL A 346 -23.79 -25.22 28.68
N ARG A 347 -23.06 -25.51 29.76
CA ARG A 347 -21.75 -24.89 30.03
C ARG A 347 -20.70 -25.19 28.96
N LYS A 348 -20.69 -26.43 28.47
CA LYS A 348 -19.79 -26.86 27.39
C LYS A 348 -20.07 -26.12 26.07
N ALA A 349 -21.27 -25.55 25.91
CA ALA A 349 -21.66 -24.80 24.72
C ALA A 349 -21.05 -23.40 24.66
N VAL A 350 -20.66 -22.83 25.81
CA VAL A 350 -20.29 -21.41 25.90
C VAL A 350 -19.11 -21.10 24.98
N MET A 351 -18.01 -21.85 25.08
CA MET A 351 -16.81 -21.53 24.31
C MET A 351 -16.95 -21.86 22.82
N PRO A 352 -17.39 -23.07 22.41
CA PRO A 352 -17.52 -23.41 20.99
C PRO A 352 -18.56 -22.54 20.26
N LEU A 353 -19.69 -22.21 20.90
CA LEU A 353 -20.76 -21.47 20.23
C LEU A 353 -20.58 -19.96 20.27
N CYS A 354 -20.02 -19.38 21.34
CA CYS A 354 -20.04 -17.92 21.52
C CYS A 354 -18.71 -17.22 21.77
N TYR A 355 -17.58 -17.94 21.83
CA TYR A 355 -16.30 -17.28 21.97
C TYR A 355 -15.96 -16.50 20.67
N PRO A 356 -15.56 -15.22 20.71
CA PRO A 356 -15.45 -14.39 19.51
C PRO A 356 -14.38 -14.89 18.52
N GLN A 357 -14.81 -15.58 17.46
CA GLN A 357 -13.99 -16.06 16.34
C GLN A 357 -14.86 -16.14 15.07
N GLU A 358 -14.22 -16.26 13.90
CA GLU A 358 -14.88 -16.14 12.58
C GLU A 358 -15.97 -17.19 12.33
N LEU A 359 -15.88 -18.35 12.95
CA LEU A 359 -16.85 -19.45 12.86
C LEU A 359 -17.82 -19.49 14.05
N ALA A 360 -17.88 -18.46 14.89
CA ALA A 360 -18.73 -18.46 16.08
C ALA A 360 -20.20 -18.42 15.67
N LEU A 361 -20.98 -19.38 16.19
CA LEU A 361 -22.37 -19.56 15.79
C LEU A 361 -23.33 -18.59 16.49
N LEU A 362 -22.94 -18.03 17.63
CA LEU A 362 -23.73 -17.11 18.43
C LEU A 362 -22.87 -15.96 18.95
N VAL A 363 -23.42 -14.76 19.04
CA VAL A 363 -22.87 -13.72 19.92
C VAL A 363 -23.25 -13.99 21.37
N GLN A 364 -22.49 -13.41 22.32
CA GLN A 364 -22.73 -13.64 23.75
C GLN A 364 -24.15 -13.28 24.19
N GLU A 365 -24.76 -12.25 23.61
CA GLU A 365 -26.13 -11.84 23.90
C GLU A 365 -27.16 -12.88 23.45
N GLN A 366 -27.03 -13.42 22.22
CA GLN A 366 -27.89 -14.49 21.71
C GLN A 366 -27.80 -15.74 22.59
N LEU A 367 -26.59 -16.18 22.93
CA LEU A 367 -26.40 -17.32 23.82
C LEU A 367 -27.05 -17.06 25.19
N ALA A 368 -26.82 -15.88 25.76
CA ALA A 368 -27.36 -15.49 27.06
C ALA A 368 -28.89 -15.54 27.08
N ASN A 369 -29.54 -15.02 26.03
CA ASN A 369 -30.99 -15.08 25.87
C ASN A 369 -31.50 -16.52 25.79
N LYS A 370 -30.83 -17.40 25.03
CA LYS A 370 -31.22 -18.83 24.89
C LYS A 370 -31.10 -19.61 26.20
N ILE A 371 -30.14 -19.29 27.05
CA ILE A 371 -29.91 -19.98 28.33
C ILE A 371 -30.56 -19.28 29.53
N GLY A 372 -31.27 -18.17 29.31
CA GLY A 372 -31.98 -17.42 30.35
C GLY A 372 -31.07 -16.69 31.36
N VAL A 373 -29.93 -16.17 30.91
CA VAL A 373 -29.01 -15.38 31.75
C VAL A 373 -28.65 -14.05 31.08
N ASN A 374 -28.03 -13.14 31.83
CA ASN A 374 -27.52 -11.88 31.26
C ASN A 374 -26.21 -12.11 30.50
N GLN A 375 -25.97 -11.37 29.42
CA GLN A 375 -24.71 -11.37 28.67
C GLN A 375 -23.48 -11.22 29.58
N GLY A 376 -23.55 -10.34 30.59
CA GLY A 376 -22.47 -10.14 31.56
C GLY A 376 -22.13 -11.40 32.38
N THR A 377 -23.08 -12.32 32.56
CA THR A 377 -22.83 -13.63 33.18
C THR A 377 -21.97 -14.51 32.29
N VAL A 378 -22.25 -14.53 30.98
CA VAL A 378 -21.45 -15.26 29.98
C VAL A 378 -20.04 -14.69 29.90
N ALA A 379 -19.92 -13.36 29.81
CA ALA A 379 -18.61 -12.69 29.77
C ALA A 379 -17.76 -12.99 31.01
N ARG A 380 -18.35 -12.92 32.22
CA ARG A 380 -17.67 -13.28 33.48
C ARG A 380 -17.31 -14.77 33.53
N TYR A 381 -18.16 -15.64 32.99
CA TYR A 381 -17.88 -17.06 32.93
C TYR A 381 -16.65 -17.34 32.05
N ILE A 382 -16.56 -16.73 30.87
CA ILE A 382 -15.39 -16.84 29.99
C ILE A 382 -14.14 -16.27 30.67
N ALA A 383 -14.24 -15.06 31.25
CA ALA A 383 -13.12 -14.38 31.88
C ALA A 383 -12.54 -15.18 33.06
N ASN A 384 -13.40 -15.68 33.95
CA ASN A 384 -12.95 -16.31 35.20
C ASN A 384 -12.53 -17.76 35.01
N ASN A 385 -13.16 -18.51 34.11
CA ASN A 385 -12.94 -19.95 33.99
C ASN A 385 -12.00 -20.33 32.85
N TYR A 386 -11.83 -19.47 31.83
CA TYR A 386 -10.93 -19.75 30.71
C TYR A 386 -9.78 -18.75 30.67
N LYS A 387 -10.06 -17.44 30.63
CA LYS A 387 -8.98 -16.44 30.48
C LYS A 387 -8.06 -16.37 31.69
N ALA A 388 -8.60 -16.30 32.90
CA ALA A 388 -7.80 -16.15 34.11
C ALA A 388 -6.85 -17.35 34.37
N PRO A 389 -7.26 -18.62 34.24
CA PRO A 389 -6.34 -19.75 34.34
C PRO A 389 -5.23 -19.73 33.28
N LEU A 390 -5.56 -19.45 32.02
CA LEU A 390 -4.57 -19.38 30.94
C LEU A 390 -3.57 -18.23 31.15
N LEU A 391 -4.03 -17.07 31.63
CA LEU A 391 -3.13 -15.97 32.00
C LEU A 391 -2.18 -16.35 33.15
N ARG A 392 -2.64 -17.16 34.12
CA ARG A 392 -1.76 -17.68 35.18
C ARG A 392 -0.69 -18.62 34.65
N ILE A 393 -1.02 -19.46 33.67
CA ILE A 393 -0.04 -20.32 33.00
C ILE A 393 0.99 -19.48 32.26
N LEU A 394 0.56 -18.46 31.51
CA LEU A 394 1.49 -17.53 30.86
C LEU A 394 2.40 -16.83 31.86
N ASP A 395 1.86 -16.36 32.98
CA ASP A 395 2.66 -15.71 34.03
C ASP A 395 3.72 -16.67 34.59
N ASN A 396 3.39 -17.96 34.77
CA ASN A 396 4.33 -18.96 35.24
C ASN A 396 5.42 -19.26 34.19
N LEU A 397 5.04 -19.46 32.93
CA LEU A 397 5.98 -19.70 31.83
C LEU A 397 6.93 -18.52 31.62
N ILE A 398 6.41 -17.29 31.71
CA ILE A 398 7.22 -16.08 31.61
C ILE A 398 8.20 -16.01 32.79
N LYS A 399 7.76 -16.27 34.02
CA LYS A 399 8.66 -16.30 35.19
C LYS A 399 9.77 -17.35 35.04
N GLU A 400 9.44 -18.54 34.53
CA GLU A 400 10.40 -19.61 34.29
C GLU A 400 11.42 -19.21 33.22
N LYS A 401 10.96 -18.71 32.07
CA LYS A 401 11.82 -18.32 30.95
C LYS A 401 12.70 -17.10 31.25
N LEU A 402 12.21 -16.14 32.03
CA LEU A 402 12.96 -14.94 32.39
C LEU A 402 13.94 -15.16 33.55
N GLY A 403 13.88 -16.31 34.26
CA GLY A 403 14.77 -16.65 35.38
C GLY A 403 14.75 -15.67 36.57
N SER A 404 13.84 -14.70 36.56
CA SER A 404 13.76 -13.60 37.53
C SER A 404 12.33 -13.06 37.60
N ASN A 405 12.02 -12.29 38.65
CA ASN A 405 10.74 -11.60 38.74
C ASN A 405 10.61 -10.61 37.58
N THR A 406 9.44 -10.56 36.94
CA THR A 406 9.11 -9.67 35.82
C THR A 406 9.54 -8.23 36.09
N GLY A 407 9.35 -7.70 37.31
CA GLY A 407 9.79 -6.35 37.65
C GLY A 407 11.30 -6.13 37.55
N VAL A 408 12.11 -7.11 37.95
CA VAL A 408 13.58 -7.04 37.86
C VAL A 408 14.02 -7.10 36.39
N TRP A 409 13.40 -7.98 35.61
CA TRP A 409 13.65 -8.07 34.18
C TRP A 409 13.28 -6.77 33.46
N VAL A 410 12.12 -6.19 33.76
CA VAL A 410 11.66 -4.93 33.18
C VAL A 410 12.62 -3.80 33.50
N SER A 411 13.03 -3.64 34.76
CA SER A 411 13.97 -2.59 35.13
C SER A 411 15.31 -2.73 34.41
N LYS A 412 15.81 -3.98 34.27
CA LYS A 412 17.03 -4.26 33.50
C LYS A 412 16.84 -3.97 32.01
N TYR A 413 15.69 -4.35 31.43
CA TYR A 413 15.40 -4.15 30.01
C TYR A 413 15.27 -2.65 29.68
N VAL A 414 14.58 -1.87 30.50
CA VAL A 414 14.45 -0.42 30.33
C VAL A 414 15.82 0.25 30.46
N GLU A 415 16.62 -0.13 31.46
CA GLU A 415 17.97 0.40 31.64
C GLU A 415 18.87 0.11 30.42
N ASP A 416 18.83 -1.12 29.93
CA ASP A 416 19.59 -1.59 28.78
C ASP A 416 19.14 -0.88 27.48
N PHE A 417 17.83 -0.72 27.29
CA PHE A 417 17.26 0.07 26.20
C PHE A 417 17.76 1.51 26.25
N LEU A 418 17.62 2.20 27.39
CA LEU A 418 18.02 3.59 27.54
C LEU A 418 19.52 3.79 27.31
N LYS A 419 20.37 2.87 27.76
CA LYS A 419 21.83 2.99 27.62
C LYS A 419 22.36 2.62 26.24
N HIS A 420 21.78 1.60 25.61
CA HIS A 420 22.40 0.96 24.45
C HIS A 420 21.57 1.07 23.17
N ARG A 421 20.24 1.19 23.26
CA ARG A 421 19.34 1.16 22.10
C ARG A 421 18.53 2.43 21.89
N PHE A 422 18.54 3.37 22.83
CA PHE A 422 17.79 4.63 22.77
C PHE A 422 17.98 5.39 21.44
N SER A 423 19.21 5.41 20.92
CA SER A 423 19.54 6.10 19.66
C SER A 423 19.20 5.31 18.39
N ASN A 424 18.96 4.01 18.51
CA ASN A 424 18.62 3.13 17.40
C ASN A 424 17.67 2.01 17.86
N PRO A 425 16.42 2.37 18.21
CA PRO A 425 15.45 1.39 18.65
C PRO A 425 15.06 0.46 17.49
N ASN A 426 14.79 -0.79 17.80
CA ASN A 426 14.30 -1.79 16.86
C ASN A 426 12.82 -1.55 16.57
N PRO A 427 12.45 -1.13 15.34
CA PRO A 427 11.05 -0.84 14.99
C PRO A 427 10.16 -2.08 14.97
N SER A 428 10.74 -3.29 14.97
CA SER A 428 10.00 -4.56 15.00
C SER A 428 9.72 -5.06 16.41
N ASP A 429 10.37 -4.52 17.45
CA ASP A 429 10.14 -4.92 18.84
C ASP A 429 8.95 -4.16 19.43
N LEU A 430 7.88 -4.88 19.77
CA LEU A 430 6.66 -4.32 20.34
C LEU A 430 6.87 -3.67 21.72
N ILE A 431 7.88 -4.10 22.48
CA ILE A 431 8.23 -3.50 23.77
C ILE A 431 8.97 -2.18 23.53
N GLU A 432 9.90 -2.14 22.58
CA GLU A 432 10.60 -0.90 22.24
C GLU A 432 9.64 0.13 21.63
N LEU A 433 8.69 -0.28 20.79
CA LEU A 433 7.65 0.62 20.29
C LEU A 433 6.83 1.23 21.43
N ALA A 434 6.45 0.43 22.44
CA ALA A 434 5.74 0.93 23.61
C ALA A 434 6.60 1.90 24.43
N LEU A 435 7.92 1.66 24.53
CA LEU A 435 8.85 2.58 25.18
C LEU A 435 8.96 3.91 24.42
N ILE A 436 9.04 3.87 23.09
CA ILE A 436 9.10 5.09 22.27
C ILE A 436 7.81 5.91 22.44
N ASP A 437 6.64 5.27 22.39
CA ASP A 437 5.35 5.94 22.60
C ASP A 437 5.27 6.53 24.02
N ALA A 438 5.69 5.79 25.04
CA ALA A 438 5.76 6.28 26.40
C ALA A 438 6.67 7.52 26.51
N ILE A 439 7.87 7.49 25.90
CA ILE A 439 8.77 8.66 25.85
C ILE A 439 8.10 9.85 25.17
N GLN A 440 7.38 9.65 24.06
CA GLN A 440 6.68 10.73 23.34
C GLN A 440 5.54 11.34 24.16
N ASN A 441 4.97 10.58 25.09
CA ASN A 441 3.88 11.01 25.96
C ASN A 441 4.33 11.62 27.29
N LEU A 442 5.63 11.54 27.64
CA LEU A 442 6.19 12.21 28.82
C LEU A 442 6.03 13.74 28.74
N GLU A 443 6.14 14.43 29.86
CA GLU A 443 6.21 15.89 29.85
C GLU A 443 7.41 16.39 29.02
N LYS A 444 7.24 17.50 28.28
CA LYS A 444 8.25 18.05 27.36
C LYS A 444 9.64 18.21 28.01
N GLN A 445 9.67 18.63 29.27
CA GLN A 445 10.92 18.80 30.01
C GLN A 445 11.59 17.46 30.31
N THR A 446 10.82 16.46 30.74
CA THR A 446 11.28 15.09 30.97
C THR A 446 11.81 14.46 29.69
N GLN A 447 11.13 14.66 28.56
CA GLN A 447 11.60 14.24 27.24
C GLN A 447 12.95 14.85 26.91
N LEU A 448 13.10 16.17 27.11
CA LEU A 448 14.36 16.87 26.85
C LEU A 448 15.49 16.29 27.72
N ILE A 449 15.25 16.10 29.02
CA ILE A 449 16.25 15.54 29.94
C ILE A 449 16.68 14.14 29.51
N ILE A 450 15.74 13.25 29.18
CA ILE A 450 16.03 11.91 28.68
C ILE A 450 16.83 11.96 27.37
N LYS A 451 16.43 12.82 26.42
CA LYS A 451 17.12 12.99 25.13
C LYS A 451 18.55 13.52 25.30
N LEU A 452 18.77 14.45 26.23
CA LEU A 452 20.12 14.96 26.54
C LEU A 452 20.97 13.88 27.24
N HIS A 453 20.41 13.17 28.22
CA HIS A 453 21.16 12.19 28.98
C HIS A 453 21.49 10.94 28.15
N TYR A 454 20.49 10.28 27.57
CA TYR A 454 20.67 9.01 26.87
C TYR A 454 21.01 9.19 25.39
N GLY A 455 20.53 10.27 24.77
CA GLY A 455 20.84 10.58 23.37
C GLY A 455 22.20 11.26 23.20
N GLN A 456 22.44 12.36 23.92
CA GLN A 456 23.69 13.14 23.82
C GLN A 456 24.77 12.70 24.82
N ARG A 457 24.48 11.74 25.70
CA ARG A 457 25.40 11.24 26.73
C ARG A 457 25.87 12.31 27.72
N MET A 458 25.05 13.33 27.96
CA MET A 458 25.37 14.40 28.92
C MET A 458 25.21 13.93 30.36
N THR A 459 26.10 14.35 31.25
CA THR A 459 25.96 14.06 32.69
C THR A 459 24.83 14.90 33.31
N VAL A 460 24.39 14.51 34.52
CA VAL A 460 23.34 15.24 35.25
C VAL A 460 23.76 16.69 35.52
N GLU A 461 25.04 16.92 35.80
CA GLU A 461 25.61 18.25 36.02
C GLU A 461 25.60 19.08 34.72
N GLU A 462 26.00 18.49 33.59
CA GLU A 462 26.01 19.15 32.28
C GLU A 462 24.59 19.54 31.84
N ILE A 463 23.60 18.67 32.06
CA ILE A 463 22.19 18.95 31.78
C ILE A 463 21.69 20.10 32.66
N THR A 464 22.03 20.09 33.95
CA THR A 464 21.63 21.15 34.87
C THR A 464 22.18 22.51 34.43
N VAL A 465 23.44 22.55 34.02
CA VAL A 465 24.08 23.76 33.45
C VAL A 465 23.40 24.18 32.16
N TYR A 466 23.11 23.25 31.26
CA TYR A 466 22.42 23.52 29.99
C TYR A 466 21.03 24.14 30.20
N LEU A 467 20.20 23.51 31.05
CA LEU A 467 18.84 24.01 31.35
C LEU A 467 18.86 25.39 32.03
N THR A 468 19.87 25.66 32.85
CA THR A 468 20.05 26.97 33.50
C THR A 468 20.40 28.06 32.48
N LYS A 469 21.30 27.75 31.52
CA LYS A 469 21.70 28.68 30.46
C LYS A 469 20.54 29.06 29.54
N GLU A 470 19.75 28.06 29.15
CA GLU A 470 18.58 28.25 28.27
C GLU A 470 17.39 28.90 28.99
N LYS A 471 17.52 29.26 30.28
CA LYS A 471 16.44 29.80 31.13
C LYS A 471 15.20 28.91 31.16
N LEU A 472 15.39 27.61 30.93
CA LEU A 472 14.31 26.63 30.82
C LEU A 472 13.85 26.10 32.18
N ASN A 473 14.48 26.50 33.32
CA ASN A 473 14.06 25.93 34.61
C ASN A 473 14.18 26.81 35.87
N LYS A 474 13.18 26.59 36.75
CA LYS A 474 13.17 26.87 38.19
C LYS A 474 13.25 25.52 38.92
N SER A 475 14.37 25.21 39.57
CA SER A 475 14.44 24.28 40.72
C SER A 475 13.74 22.89 40.58
N SER A 476 14.09 22.08 39.58
CA SER A 476 13.81 20.62 39.67
C SER A 476 15.12 19.83 39.66
N ASP A 477 15.20 18.82 40.54
CA ASP A 477 16.34 17.89 40.60
C ASP A 477 16.28 16.95 39.39
N VAL A 478 17.22 17.14 38.45
CA VAL A 478 17.31 16.37 37.20
C VAL A 478 17.37 14.87 37.49
N ALA A 479 18.02 14.44 38.58
CA ALA A 479 18.11 13.04 38.95
C ALA A 479 16.73 12.47 39.35
N GLN A 480 15.92 13.25 40.07
CA GLN A 480 14.56 12.84 40.42
C GLN A 480 13.66 12.75 39.19
N VAL A 481 13.77 13.71 38.26
CA VAL A 481 12.99 13.68 37.00
C VAL A 481 13.35 12.45 36.18
N MET A 482 14.64 12.10 36.07
CA MET A 482 15.07 10.90 35.37
C MET A 482 14.58 9.61 36.05
N LEU A 483 14.59 9.56 37.38
CA LEU A 483 14.09 8.40 38.13
C LEU A 483 12.58 8.21 37.91
N ALA A 484 11.79 9.29 38.02
CA ALA A 484 10.36 9.26 37.76
C ALA A 484 10.06 8.80 36.33
N ALA A 485 10.78 9.36 35.35
CA ALA A 485 10.62 8.97 33.96
C ALA A 485 10.95 7.49 33.72
N LYS A 486 12.02 6.97 34.34
CA LYS A 486 12.35 5.55 34.26
C LYS A 486 11.22 4.69 34.82
N GLN A 487 10.60 5.07 35.94
CA GLN A 487 9.46 4.34 36.51
C GLN A 487 8.25 4.34 35.57
N GLU A 488 7.93 5.47 34.93
CA GLU A 488 6.87 5.55 33.92
C GLU A 488 7.14 4.63 32.72
N LEU A 489 8.40 4.55 32.28
CA LEU A 489 8.81 3.63 31.21
C LEU A 489 8.71 2.15 31.64
N GLU A 490 9.09 1.82 32.87
CA GLU A 490 8.91 0.48 33.43
C GLU A 490 7.43 0.08 33.49
N GLU A 491 6.54 1.01 33.89
CA GLU A 491 5.09 0.79 33.89
C GLU A 491 4.53 0.59 32.48
N ALA A 492 5.03 1.35 31.49
CA ALA A 492 4.66 1.17 30.09
C ALA A 492 5.04 -0.22 29.56
N VAL A 493 6.24 -0.71 29.89
CA VAL A 493 6.69 -2.06 29.52
C VAL A 493 5.82 -3.12 30.20
N ILE A 494 5.54 -2.99 31.50
CA ILE A 494 4.64 -3.92 32.22
C ILE A 494 3.26 -3.96 31.56
N THR A 495 2.71 -2.80 31.22
CA THR A 495 1.44 -2.66 30.53
C THR A 495 1.46 -3.35 29.17
N GLN A 496 2.53 -3.17 28.40
CA GLN A 496 2.68 -3.82 27.10
C GLN A 496 2.81 -5.34 27.22
N ILE A 497 3.61 -5.85 28.18
CA ILE A 497 3.69 -7.29 28.46
C ILE A 497 2.32 -7.85 28.83
N ASN A 498 1.54 -7.16 29.67
CA ASN A 498 0.18 -7.57 30.01
C ASN A 498 -0.75 -7.61 28.80
N THR A 499 -0.68 -6.60 27.92
CA THR A 499 -1.42 -6.56 26.65
C THR A 499 -1.06 -7.75 25.76
N LEU A 500 0.24 -8.04 25.60
CA LEU A 500 0.72 -9.18 24.82
C LEU A 500 0.25 -10.52 25.41
N LYS A 501 0.26 -10.68 26.74
CA LYS A 501 -0.29 -11.87 27.41
C LYS A 501 -1.77 -12.06 27.11
N ILE A 502 -2.57 -11.00 27.21
CA ILE A 502 -4.01 -11.04 26.92
C ILE A 502 -4.24 -11.39 25.44
N ASN A 503 -3.48 -10.79 24.54
CA ASN A 503 -3.58 -11.06 23.10
C ASN A 503 -3.20 -12.50 22.77
N CYS A 504 -2.13 -13.02 23.36
CA CYS A 504 -1.71 -14.41 23.24
C CYS A 504 -2.80 -15.38 23.72
N ALA A 505 -3.32 -15.18 24.93
CA ALA A 505 -4.40 -16.02 25.48
C ALA A 505 -5.66 -15.98 24.60
N ASN A 506 -6.04 -14.79 24.11
CA ASN A 506 -7.18 -14.66 23.20
C ASN A 506 -6.92 -15.36 21.86
N PHE A 507 -5.73 -15.21 21.29
CA PHE A 507 -5.34 -15.85 20.02
C PHE A 507 -5.42 -17.38 20.14
N LEU A 508 -4.85 -17.94 21.20
CA LEU A 508 -4.87 -19.39 21.45
C LEU A 508 -6.29 -19.93 21.66
N LEU A 509 -7.11 -19.24 22.46
CA LEU A 509 -8.53 -19.61 22.62
C LEU A 509 -9.31 -19.53 21.30
N LYS A 510 -9.10 -18.48 20.50
CA LYS A 510 -9.74 -18.33 19.19
C LYS A 510 -9.34 -19.47 18.27
N ARG A 511 -8.05 -19.79 18.21
CA ARG A 511 -7.50 -20.89 17.40
C ARG A 511 -8.10 -22.23 17.81
N TYR A 512 -8.09 -22.54 19.12
CA TYR A 512 -8.62 -23.80 19.64
C TYR A 512 -10.10 -23.98 19.32
N TYR A 513 -10.95 -23.01 19.66
CA TYR A 513 -12.41 -23.16 19.43
C TYR A 513 -12.82 -23.00 17.97
N ARG A 514 -12.03 -22.29 17.15
CA ARG A 514 -12.15 -22.35 15.69
C ARG A 514 -11.87 -23.76 15.18
N GLN A 515 -10.83 -24.42 15.70
CA GLN A 515 -10.48 -25.80 15.31
C GLN A 515 -11.61 -26.77 15.67
N VAL A 516 -12.24 -26.65 16.84
CA VAL A 516 -13.38 -27.50 17.23
C VAL A 516 -14.51 -27.46 16.21
N ILE A 517 -14.90 -26.26 15.73
CA ILE A 517 -15.95 -26.12 14.71
C ILE A 517 -15.45 -26.58 13.34
N HIS A 518 -14.19 -26.30 13.02
CA HIS A 518 -13.57 -26.78 11.78
C HIS A 518 -13.58 -28.31 11.70
N ASP A 519 -13.19 -29.00 12.76
CA ASP A 519 -13.16 -30.47 12.83
C ASP A 519 -14.57 -31.04 12.67
N GLN A 520 -15.56 -30.42 13.33
CA GLN A 520 -16.96 -30.82 13.17
C GLN A 520 -17.43 -30.65 11.71
N LEU A 521 -17.14 -29.52 11.08
CA LEU A 521 -17.51 -29.28 9.67
C LEU A 521 -16.78 -30.24 8.73
N LEU A 522 -15.50 -30.50 8.97
CA LEU A 522 -14.68 -31.40 8.17
C LEU A 522 -15.17 -32.85 8.27
N GLU A 523 -15.52 -33.31 9.47
CA GLU A 523 -16.09 -34.64 9.68
C GLU A 523 -17.42 -34.80 8.93
N ASN A 524 -18.28 -33.78 8.96
CA ASN A 524 -19.54 -33.80 8.22
C ASN A 524 -19.33 -33.69 6.71
N PHE A 525 -18.38 -32.87 6.25
CA PHE A 525 -18.03 -32.75 4.84
C PHE A 525 -17.54 -34.08 4.26
N ARG A 526 -16.75 -34.85 5.03
CA ARG A 526 -16.30 -36.19 4.63
C ARG A 526 -17.44 -37.20 4.45
N LYS A 527 -18.61 -36.97 5.07
CA LYS A 527 -19.82 -37.82 4.94
C LYS A 527 -20.67 -37.47 3.72
N ILE A 528 -20.42 -36.32 3.07
CA ILE A 528 -21.13 -35.88 1.86
C ILE A 528 -20.70 -36.74 0.67
N GLU A 529 -21.54 -36.86 -0.37
CA GLU A 529 -21.19 -37.62 -1.57
C GLU A 529 -19.93 -37.06 -2.25
N LEU A 530 -19.05 -37.96 -2.72
CA LEU A 530 -17.74 -37.60 -3.28
C LEU A 530 -17.86 -36.62 -4.47
N VAL A 531 -18.92 -36.74 -5.26
CA VAL A 531 -19.20 -35.84 -6.39
C VAL A 531 -19.46 -34.42 -5.91
N GLU A 532 -20.24 -34.23 -4.84
CA GLU A 532 -20.52 -32.91 -4.27
C GLU A 532 -19.27 -32.31 -3.61
N GLN A 533 -18.46 -33.15 -2.93
CA GLN A 533 -17.17 -32.73 -2.37
C GLN A 533 -16.22 -32.21 -3.47
N GLU A 534 -16.13 -32.90 -4.61
CA GLU A 534 -15.32 -32.45 -5.76
C GLU A 534 -15.79 -31.08 -6.28
N LEU A 535 -17.11 -30.88 -6.42
CA LEU A 535 -17.66 -29.62 -6.91
C LEU A 535 -17.37 -28.45 -5.96
N ILE A 536 -17.45 -28.69 -4.65
CA ILE A 536 -17.08 -27.71 -3.62
C ILE A 536 -15.59 -27.36 -3.70
N ARG A 537 -14.72 -28.38 -3.85
CA ARG A 537 -13.28 -28.16 -4.04
C ARG A 537 -12.98 -27.34 -5.30
N MET A 538 -13.65 -27.61 -6.42
CA MET A 538 -13.50 -26.81 -7.65
C MET A 538 -13.97 -25.36 -7.45
N LYS A 539 -15.11 -25.16 -6.77
CA LYS A 539 -15.67 -23.82 -6.55
C LYS A 539 -14.82 -22.98 -5.59
N PHE A 540 -14.51 -23.52 -4.41
CA PHE A 540 -13.92 -22.74 -3.32
C PHE A 540 -12.39 -22.86 -3.26
N CYS A 541 -11.82 -24.04 -3.51
CA CYS A 541 -10.36 -24.22 -3.48
C CYS A 541 -9.70 -23.75 -4.78
N GLN A 542 -10.28 -24.09 -5.94
CA GLN A 542 -9.72 -23.70 -7.25
C GLN A 542 -10.30 -22.38 -7.79
N LYS A 543 -11.19 -21.72 -7.01
CA LYS A 543 -11.86 -20.45 -7.36
C LYS A 543 -12.53 -20.49 -8.75
N MET A 544 -13.02 -21.65 -9.19
CA MET A 544 -13.64 -21.80 -10.51
C MET A 544 -15.06 -21.24 -10.51
N THR A 545 -15.43 -20.58 -11.62
CA THR A 545 -16.81 -20.15 -11.81
C THR A 545 -17.73 -21.36 -12.05
N GLU A 546 -18.99 -21.26 -11.62
CA GLU A 546 -19.97 -22.34 -11.82
C GLU A 546 -20.13 -22.73 -13.30
N VAL A 547 -20.05 -21.74 -14.20
CA VAL A 547 -20.08 -21.96 -15.66
C VAL A 547 -18.90 -22.81 -16.12
N ARG A 548 -17.71 -22.59 -15.55
CA ARG A 548 -16.52 -23.38 -15.90
C ARG A 548 -16.60 -24.79 -15.33
N ILE A 549 -17.09 -24.95 -14.10
CA ILE A 549 -17.30 -26.27 -13.49
C ILE A 549 -18.34 -27.06 -14.29
N ALA A 550 -19.45 -26.43 -14.72
CA ALA A 550 -20.47 -27.07 -15.53
C ALA A 550 -19.95 -27.53 -16.90
N LYS A 551 -18.95 -26.86 -17.49
CA LYS A 551 -18.27 -27.33 -18.70
C LYS A 551 -17.44 -28.59 -18.47
N ILE A 552 -16.79 -28.70 -17.31
CA ILE A 552 -15.94 -29.85 -16.95
C ILE A 552 -16.78 -31.05 -16.49
N ARG A 553 -17.92 -30.77 -15.84
CA ARG A 553 -18.88 -31.75 -15.32
C ARG A 553 -20.29 -31.46 -15.89
N PRO A 554 -20.53 -31.73 -17.19
CA PRO A 554 -21.78 -31.37 -17.87
C PRO A 554 -23.01 -32.12 -17.35
N ASN A 555 -22.82 -33.28 -16.72
CA ASN A 555 -23.90 -34.09 -16.16
C ASN A 555 -24.27 -33.71 -14.72
N CYS A 556 -23.66 -32.66 -14.16
CA CYS A 556 -23.89 -32.24 -12.78
C CYS A 556 -24.65 -30.92 -12.75
N HIS A 557 -25.75 -30.85 -11.99
CA HIS A 557 -26.42 -29.60 -11.67
C HIS A 557 -25.59 -28.81 -10.64
N VAL A 558 -24.46 -28.23 -11.06
CA VAL A 558 -23.42 -27.64 -10.19
C VAL A 558 -23.99 -26.71 -9.12
N LYS A 559 -24.86 -25.77 -9.50
CA LYS A 559 -25.46 -24.81 -8.56
C LYS A 559 -26.32 -25.50 -7.50
N GLN A 560 -27.11 -26.50 -7.90
CA GLN A 560 -27.95 -27.26 -7.00
C GLN A 560 -27.11 -28.11 -6.05
N ALA A 561 -26.10 -28.83 -6.56
CA ALA A 561 -25.20 -29.65 -5.76
C ALA A 561 -24.43 -28.82 -4.72
N ILE A 562 -23.90 -27.65 -5.10
CA ILE A 562 -23.24 -26.74 -4.14
C ILE A 562 -24.22 -26.27 -3.07
N SER A 563 -25.44 -25.86 -3.45
CA SER A 563 -26.46 -25.43 -2.50
C SER A 563 -26.90 -26.56 -1.57
N THR A 564 -27.02 -27.79 -2.08
CA THR A 564 -27.36 -28.98 -1.31
C THR A 564 -26.27 -29.30 -0.30
N CYS A 565 -25.00 -29.28 -0.71
CA CYS A 565 -23.87 -29.48 0.20
C CYS A 565 -23.82 -28.41 1.30
N GLN A 566 -24.01 -27.13 0.97
CA GLN A 566 -24.06 -26.05 1.96
C GLN A 566 -25.19 -26.25 2.97
N GLN A 567 -26.38 -26.65 2.48
CA GLN A 567 -27.53 -26.93 3.33
C GLN A 567 -27.30 -28.16 4.23
N GLN A 568 -26.64 -29.21 3.73
CA GLN A 568 -26.27 -30.38 4.52
C GLN A 568 -25.31 -30.00 5.66
N LEU A 569 -24.25 -29.25 5.36
CA LEU A 569 -23.29 -28.76 6.37
C LEU A 569 -23.97 -27.86 7.42
N GLN A 570 -24.84 -26.96 6.97
CA GLN A 570 -25.62 -26.10 7.85
C GLN A 570 -26.50 -26.93 8.80
N ASN A 571 -27.28 -27.86 8.27
CA ASN A 571 -28.13 -28.74 9.07
C ASN A 571 -27.31 -29.58 10.05
N SER A 572 -26.16 -30.10 9.62
CA SER A 572 -25.25 -30.85 10.50
C SER A 572 -24.72 -30.01 11.66
N LEU A 573 -24.38 -28.73 11.45
CA LEU A 573 -23.96 -27.83 12.54
C LEU A 573 -25.09 -27.52 13.51
N MET A 574 -26.29 -27.22 12.98
CA MET A 574 -27.47 -26.97 13.83
C MET A 574 -27.81 -28.21 14.65
N GLN A 575 -27.77 -29.39 14.04
CA GLN A 575 -28.01 -30.66 14.71
C GLN A 575 -26.95 -30.96 15.77
N TRP A 576 -25.67 -30.75 15.44
CA TRP A 576 -24.57 -30.90 16.41
C TRP A 576 -24.75 -30.01 17.63
N SER A 577 -25.14 -28.74 17.44
CA SER A 577 -25.43 -27.83 18.55
C SER A 577 -26.58 -28.34 19.42
N TYR A 578 -27.65 -28.83 18.80
CA TYR A 578 -28.80 -29.36 19.53
C TYR A 578 -28.48 -30.66 20.27
N ASP A 579 -27.79 -31.59 19.63
CA ASP A 579 -27.48 -32.91 20.22
C ASP A 579 -26.44 -32.80 21.33
N THR A 580 -25.41 -31.97 21.13
CA THR A 580 -24.28 -31.84 22.07
C THR A 580 -24.61 -30.89 23.21
N PHE A 581 -25.33 -29.80 22.92
CA PHE A 581 -25.50 -28.70 23.87
C PHE A 581 -26.94 -28.41 24.25
N ARG A 582 -27.93 -29.06 23.61
CA ARG A 582 -29.37 -28.78 23.78
C ARG A 582 -29.75 -27.33 23.43
N ILE A 583 -28.98 -26.69 22.54
CA ILE A 583 -29.21 -25.32 22.07
C ILE A 583 -29.64 -25.37 20.60
N SER A 584 -30.88 -24.95 20.34
CA SER A 584 -31.40 -24.79 18.98
C SER A 584 -30.89 -23.49 18.34
N LEU A 585 -30.37 -23.63 17.12
CA LEU A 585 -29.87 -22.54 16.27
C LEU A 585 -30.83 -22.20 15.13
N GLU A 586 -32.07 -22.70 15.14
CA GLU A 586 -33.05 -22.43 14.07
C GLU A 586 -33.30 -20.92 13.84
N PRO A 587 -33.38 -20.06 14.89
CA PRO A 587 -33.53 -18.62 14.70
C PRO A 587 -32.30 -17.95 14.05
N GLU A 588 -31.12 -18.56 14.18
CA GLU A 588 -29.84 -18.06 13.67
C GLU A 588 -29.39 -18.81 12.40
N LYS A 589 -30.32 -19.47 11.71
CA LYS A 589 -30.04 -20.27 10.52
C LYS A 589 -29.21 -19.52 9.46
N GLU A 590 -29.55 -18.26 9.18
CA GLU A 590 -28.79 -17.42 8.23
C GLU A 590 -27.34 -17.19 8.68
N GLN A 591 -27.11 -16.96 9.97
CA GLN A 591 -25.77 -16.82 10.54
C GLN A 591 -24.97 -18.13 10.42
N VAL A 592 -25.62 -19.28 10.63
CA VAL A 592 -24.98 -20.59 10.41
C VAL A 592 -24.62 -20.78 8.93
N SER A 593 -25.47 -20.36 7.98
CA SER A 593 -25.14 -20.38 6.55
C SER A 593 -23.88 -19.56 6.25
N GLU A 594 -23.79 -18.36 6.81
CA GLU A 594 -22.63 -17.48 6.63
C GLU A 594 -21.35 -18.13 7.18
N VAL A 595 -21.42 -18.75 8.36
CA VAL A 595 -20.28 -19.48 8.94
C VAL A 595 -19.83 -20.64 8.06
N VAL A 596 -20.76 -21.42 7.48
CA VAL A 596 -20.43 -22.49 6.54
C VAL A 596 -19.75 -21.91 5.30
N GLU A 597 -20.23 -20.80 4.76
CA GLU A 597 -19.61 -20.16 3.59
C GLU A 597 -18.20 -19.63 3.90
N ILE A 598 -18.00 -18.99 5.06
CA ILE A 598 -16.68 -18.55 5.54
C ILE A 598 -15.73 -19.75 5.69
N TRP A 599 -16.20 -20.84 6.30
CA TRP A 599 -15.42 -22.06 6.44
C TRP A 599 -15.03 -22.65 5.08
N LEU A 600 -15.97 -22.77 4.14
CA LEU A 600 -15.70 -23.27 2.78
C LEU A 600 -14.66 -22.39 2.04
N LYS A 601 -14.72 -21.07 2.20
CA LYS A 601 -13.72 -20.15 1.64
C LYS A 601 -12.34 -20.29 2.29
N THR A 602 -12.28 -20.68 3.56
CA THR A 602 -11.03 -20.82 4.34
C THR A 602 -10.43 -22.24 4.29
N LEU A 603 -11.17 -23.22 3.77
CA LEU A 603 -10.78 -24.63 3.62
C LEU A 603 -9.45 -24.83 2.84
N TYR A 604 -9.05 -23.82 2.06
CA TYR A 604 -7.76 -23.72 1.37
C TYR A 604 -6.53 -23.85 2.28
N ALA A 605 -6.64 -23.58 3.59
CA ALA A 605 -5.49 -23.50 4.48
C ALA A 605 -5.08 -24.82 5.17
N VAL A 606 -5.86 -25.91 5.06
CA VAL A 606 -5.69 -27.10 5.94
C VAL A 606 -5.41 -28.42 5.20
N GLU A 607 -5.73 -28.55 3.90
CA GLU A 607 -5.50 -29.79 3.12
C GLU A 607 -4.33 -29.71 2.11
N LEU A 608 -3.39 -28.76 2.27
CA LEU A 608 -2.11 -28.72 1.53
C LEU A 608 -0.93 -28.93 2.46
#